data_AF-A0A0F9XCC0-F1
#
_entry.id   AF-A0A0F9XCC0-F1
#
_cell.length_a   1.000
_cell.length_b   1.000
_cell.length_c   1.000
_cell.angle_alpha   90.00
_cell.angle_beta   90.00
_cell.angle_gamma   90.00
#
_symmetry.space_group_name_H-M   'P 1'
#
loop_
_entity.id
_entity.type
_entity.pdbx_description
1 polymer ?
#
loop_
_entity_poly.entity_id
_entity_poly.type
_entity_poly.pdbx_seq_one_letter_code
_entity_poly.pdbx_strand_id
1 'polypeptide(L)'
;MSKRNALSAYEVVNTYDYDALRKVLFEYGDLRNANTMAKQILAQREHAPIKTTEKLKEVLQQFLPNGREHKILAQIYQAIRIEVNQEILAIKEFLLQMPDLLEDSGRLSVISYHSLEDRLVKRYIRAGQLYR
;
A
#
# COMPACT_ATOMS: atom_id res chain seq x y z
N MET A 1 14.25 -5.58 -0.24
CA MET A 1 14.01 -4.12 -0.22
C MET A 1 15.06 -3.44 0.63
N SER A 2 15.41 -2.19 0.29
CA SER A 2 16.50 -1.44 0.94
C SER A 2 16.20 -1.22 2.41
N LYS A 3 17.16 -1.49 3.30
CA LYS A 3 17.08 -1.16 4.74
C LYS A 3 17.26 0.34 5.01
N ARG A 4 17.37 1.18 3.97
CA ARG A 4 17.64 2.62 4.05
C ARG A 4 16.43 3.48 3.66
N ASN A 5 15.22 2.93 3.66
CA ASN A 5 14.05 3.78 3.48
C ASN A 5 13.93 4.70 4.71
N ALA A 6 13.73 5.99 4.46
CA ALA A 6 13.54 6.98 5.52
C ALA A 6 12.26 6.74 6.32
N LEU A 7 11.31 5.97 5.75
CA LEU A 7 10.03 5.61 6.34
C LEU A 7 9.98 4.10 6.60
N SER A 8 9.58 3.72 7.80
CA SER A 8 9.38 2.34 8.24
C SER A 8 7.91 2.03 8.48
N ALA A 9 7.54 0.74 8.47
CA ALA A 9 6.18 0.31 8.82
C ALA A 9 5.79 0.76 10.23
N TYR A 10 6.77 0.78 11.15
CA TYR A 10 6.56 1.30 12.50
C TYR A 10 6.15 2.77 12.47
N GLU A 11 6.82 3.60 11.67
CA GLU A 11 6.47 5.01 11.52
C GLU A 11 5.09 5.17 10.88
N VAL A 12 4.80 4.49 9.76
CA VAL A 12 3.47 4.55 9.12
C VAL A 12 2.35 4.25 10.12
N VAL A 13 2.50 3.22 10.94
CA VAL A 13 1.46 2.83 11.91
C VAL A 13 1.39 3.79 13.10
N ASN A 14 2.52 4.29 13.61
CA ASN A 14 2.55 5.02 14.88
C ASN A 14 2.56 6.55 14.72
N THR A 15 2.92 7.11 13.56
CA THR A 15 3.09 8.57 13.39
C THR A 15 2.10 9.20 12.40
N TYR A 16 1.55 8.45 11.44
CA TYR A 16 0.60 9.01 10.48
C TYR A 16 -0.65 9.54 11.18
N ASP A 17 -1.19 10.66 10.71
CA ASP A 17 -2.49 11.11 11.18
C ASP A 17 -3.63 10.20 10.70
N TYR A 18 -4.85 10.52 11.12
CA TYR A 18 -6.03 9.76 10.76
C TYR A 18 -6.21 9.64 9.24
N ASP A 19 -6.08 10.76 8.51
CA ASP A 19 -6.38 10.82 7.09
C ASP A 19 -5.32 10.11 6.25
N ALA A 20 -4.05 10.27 6.59
CA ALA A 20 -2.94 9.58 5.96
C ALA A 20 -3.07 8.07 6.15
N LEU A 21 -3.31 7.60 7.38
CA LEU A 21 -3.44 6.17 7.65
C LEU A 21 -4.67 5.56 6.98
N ARG A 22 -5.81 6.26 7.04
CA ARG A 22 -7.04 5.89 6.33
C ARG A 22 -6.79 5.79 4.83
N LYS A 23 -6.09 6.76 4.25
CA LYS A 23 -5.75 6.79 2.82
C LYS A 23 -4.92 5.58 2.41
N VAL A 24 -3.85 5.28 3.16
CA VAL A 24 -2.99 4.10 2.91
C VAL A 24 -3.82 2.82 2.91
N LEU A 25 -4.60 2.57 3.96
CA LEU A 25 -5.41 1.35 4.09
C LEU A 25 -6.47 1.24 2.97
N PHE A 26 -7.09 2.36 2.59
CA PHE A 26 -8.12 2.38 1.56
C PHE A 26 -7.53 2.22 0.15
N GLU A 27 -6.61 3.10 -0.23
CA GLU A 27 -6.10 3.19 -1.61
C GLU A 27 -5.19 2.00 -1.96
N TYR A 28 -4.38 1.55 -1.01
CA TYR A 28 -3.38 0.50 -1.27
C TYR A 28 -3.83 -0.89 -0.80
N GLY A 29 -4.74 -0.96 0.18
CA GLY A 29 -5.29 -2.20 0.71
C GLY A 29 -6.65 -2.61 0.15
N ASP A 30 -7.39 -1.70 -0.50
CA ASP A 30 -8.80 -1.90 -0.89
C ASP A 30 -9.69 -2.27 0.33
N LEU A 31 -9.40 -1.65 1.48
CA LEU A 31 -10.07 -1.91 2.76
C LEU A 31 -11.23 -0.93 2.96
N ARG A 32 -12.47 -1.39 2.75
CA ARG A 32 -13.68 -0.56 2.92
C ARG A 32 -13.88 -0.02 4.33
N ASN A 33 -13.34 -0.71 5.34
CA ASN A 33 -13.34 -0.33 6.74
C ASN A 33 -12.08 0.45 7.16
N ALA A 34 -11.32 1.02 6.21
CA ALA A 34 -10.14 1.83 6.50
C ALA A 34 -10.41 2.96 7.53
N ASN A 35 -11.60 3.57 7.47
CA ASN A 35 -12.00 4.63 8.40
C ASN A 35 -12.01 4.16 9.86
N THR A 36 -12.56 2.97 10.13
CA THR A 36 -12.66 2.43 11.49
C THR A 36 -11.35 1.79 11.93
N MET A 37 -10.63 1.13 11.02
CA MET A 37 -9.29 0.60 11.28
C MET A 37 -8.30 1.70 11.68
N ALA A 38 -8.26 2.81 10.95
CA ALA A 38 -7.38 3.94 11.26
C ALA A 38 -7.70 4.51 12.66
N LYS A 39 -8.98 4.71 13.00
CA LYS A 39 -9.39 5.15 14.34
C LYS A 39 -8.92 4.19 15.44
N GLN A 40 -9.03 2.88 15.21
CA GLN A 40 -8.59 1.88 16.19
C GLN A 40 -7.07 1.86 16.38
N ILE A 41 -6.29 2.02 15.30
CA ILE A 41 -4.83 2.17 15.39
C ILE A 41 -4.46 3.43 16.17
N LEU A 42 -5.11 4.56 15.87
CA LEU A 42 -4.90 5.83 16.58
C LEU A 42 -5.23 5.70 18.07
N ALA A 43 -6.38 5.11 18.41
CA ALA A 43 -6.75 4.89 19.81
C ALA A 43 -5.76 3.97 20.54
N GLN A 44 -5.28 2.90 19.87
CA GLN A 44 -4.31 2.01 20.49
C GLN A 44 -2.99 2.74 20.83
N ARG A 45 -2.47 3.55 19.91
CA ARG A 45 -1.16 4.21 20.11
C ARG A 45 -1.17 5.29 21.19
N GLU A 46 -2.34 5.82 21.56
CA GLU A 46 -2.49 6.70 22.74
C GLU A 46 -2.15 5.96 24.03
N HIS A 47 -2.35 4.64 24.07
CA HIS A 47 -1.99 3.81 25.22
C HIS A 47 -0.59 3.23 25.10
N ALA A 48 -0.25 2.61 23.97
CA ALA A 48 1.06 2.02 23.74
C ALA A 48 1.37 1.87 22.24
N PRO A 49 2.63 2.10 21.81
CA PRO A 49 3.03 1.95 20.43
C PRO A 49 2.88 0.51 19.91
N ILE A 50 2.49 0.37 18.65
CA ILE A 50 2.34 -0.91 17.96
C ILE A 50 3.68 -1.28 17.34
N LYS A 51 4.38 -2.26 17.94
CA LYS A 51 5.76 -2.63 17.58
C LYS A 51 5.88 -3.87 16.69
N THR A 52 4.87 -4.74 16.68
CA THR A 52 4.92 -6.01 15.97
C THR A 52 3.67 -6.26 15.14
N THR A 53 3.81 -7.15 14.16
CA THR A 53 2.71 -7.63 13.32
C THR A 53 1.62 -8.32 14.14
N GLU A 54 2.00 -9.07 15.17
CA GLU A 54 1.06 -9.74 16.07
C GLU A 54 0.25 -8.72 16.86
N LYS A 55 0.89 -7.64 17.34
CA LYS A 55 0.16 -6.57 18.02
C LYS A 55 -0.77 -5.83 17.07
N LEU A 56 -0.34 -5.54 15.84
CA LEU A 56 -1.21 -4.92 14.85
C LEU A 56 -2.43 -5.79 14.53
N LYS A 57 -2.23 -7.11 14.40
CA LYS A 57 -3.32 -8.08 14.25
C LYS A 57 -4.29 -8.03 15.42
N GLU A 58 -3.79 -8.05 16.66
CA GLU A 58 -4.60 -7.99 17.87
C GLU A 58 -5.47 -6.71 17.92
N VAL A 59 -4.87 -5.57 17.62
CA VAL A 59 -5.56 -4.25 17.58
C VAL A 59 -6.69 -4.23 16.56
N LEU A 60 -6.49 -4.91 15.43
CA LEU A 60 -7.45 -4.95 14.34
C LEU A 60 -8.34 -6.21 14.36
N GLN A 61 -8.28 -7.02 15.42
CA GLN A 61 -8.94 -8.33 15.48
C GLN A 61 -10.44 -8.25 15.20
N GLN A 62 -11.12 -7.19 15.64
CA GLN A 62 -12.55 -6.97 15.38
C GLN A 62 -12.91 -6.85 13.89
N PHE A 63 -11.93 -6.55 13.03
CA PHE A 63 -12.10 -6.44 11.59
C PHE A 63 -11.70 -7.71 10.83
N LEU A 64 -11.31 -8.77 11.54
CA LEU A 64 -10.78 -10.01 10.98
C LEU A 64 -11.77 -11.17 11.24
N PRO A 65 -12.90 -11.24 10.51
CA PRO A 65 -13.84 -12.34 10.68
C PRO A 65 -13.23 -13.69 10.25
N ASN A 66 -13.64 -14.74 10.93
CA ASN A 66 -13.26 -16.12 10.62
C ASN A 66 -13.52 -16.43 9.13
N GLY A 67 -12.54 -17.05 8.47
CA GLY A 67 -12.60 -17.37 7.04
C GLY A 67 -12.18 -16.24 6.09
N ARG A 68 -12.00 -14.99 6.57
CA ARG A 68 -11.40 -13.89 5.77
C ARG A 68 -10.24 -13.18 6.47
N GLU A 69 -9.90 -13.58 7.69
CA GLU A 69 -8.77 -13.05 8.47
C GLU A 69 -7.48 -12.92 7.66
N HIS A 70 -6.97 -14.02 7.08
CA HIS A 70 -5.71 -13.99 6.32
C HIS A 70 -5.77 -13.08 5.10
N LYS A 71 -6.92 -13.01 4.43
CA LYS A 71 -7.10 -12.13 3.28
C LYS A 71 -7.00 -10.65 3.70
N ILE A 72 -7.69 -10.27 4.77
CA ILE A 72 -7.71 -8.89 5.24
C ILE A 72 -6.35 -8.50 5.83
N LEU A 73 -5.69 -9.40 6.57
CA LEU A 73 -4.31 -9.17 7.03
C LEU A 73 -3.34 -8.97 5.88
N ALA A 74 -3.44 -9.78 4.82
CA ALA A 74 -2.62 -9.60 3.63
C ALA A 74 -2.85 -8.22 2.98
N GLN A 75 -4.09 -7.75 2.91
CA GLN A 75 -4.43 -6.41 2.40
C GLN A 75 -3.85 -5.29 3.28
N ILE A 76 -3.92 -5.41 4.61
CA ILE A 76 -3.34 -4.44 5.55
C ILE A 76 -1.82 -4.38 5.37
N TYR A 77 -1.15 -5.52 5.36
CA TYR A 77 0.30 -5.58 5.20
C TYR A 77 0.74 -5.10 3.81
N GLN A 78 -0.01 -5.44 2.76
CA GLN A 78 0.22 -4.92 1.41
C GLN A 78 0.13 -3.39 1.40
N ALA A 79 -0.90 -2.80 2.00
CA ALA A 79 -1.08 -1.36 2.03
C ALA A 79 0.11 -0.64 2.69
N ILE A 80 0.54 -1.14 3.85
CA ILE A 80 1.69 -0.60 4.58
C ILE A 80 2.98 -0.80 3.78
N ARG A 81 3.17 -1.97 3.17
CA ARG A 81 4.35 -2.28 2.33
C ARG A 81 4.47 -1.32 1.15
N ILE A 82 3.35 -1.08 0.45
CA ILE A 82 3.28 -0.16 -0.68
C ILE A 82 3.69 1.26 -0.25
N GLU A 83 3.18 1.74 0.88
CA GLU A 83 3.49 3.07 1.40
C GLU A 83 4.96 3.19 1.84
N VAL A 84 5.46 2.23 2.62
CA VAL A 84 6.83 2.22 3.13
C VAL A 84 7.87 2.23 2.01
N ASN A 85 7.57 1.54 0.91
CA ASN A 85 8.50 1.42 -0.21
C ASN A 85 8.14 2.33 -1.39
N GLN A 86 7.10 3.15 -1.25
CA GLN A 86 6.62 4.05 -2.31
C GLN A 86 6.43 3.31 -3.66
N GLU A 87 5.93 2.07 -3.61
CA GLU A 87 5.93 1.14 -4.77
C GLU A 87 5.14 1.72 -5.95
N ILE A 88 3.99 2.34 -5.66
CA ILE A 88 3.15 2.96 -6.69
C ILE A 88 3.81 4.19 -7.29
N LEU A 89 4.53 4.98 -6.50
CA LEU A 89 5.27 6.14 -7.03
C LEU A 89 6.40 5.67 -7.94
N ALA A 90 7.19 4.68 -7.50
CA ALA A 90 8.28 4.11 -8.29
C ALA A 90 7.78 3.54 -9.63
N ILE A 91 6.64 2.85 -9.64
CA ILE A 91 6.04 2.34 -10.89
C ILE A 91 5.59 3.49 -11.79
N LYS A 92 4.98 4.54 -11.24
CA LYS A 92 4.58 5.72 -12.04
C LYS A 92 5.78 6.40 -12.69
N GLU A 93 6.83 6.67 -11.92
CA GLU A 93 8.06 7.31 -12.40
C GLU A 93 8.73 6.45 -13.46
N PHE A 94 8.83 5.14 -13.22
CA PHE A 94 9.33 4.17 -14.20
C PHE A 94 8.54 4.27 -15.52
N LEU A 95 7.21 4.15 -15.45
CA LEU A 95 6.36 4.17 -16.65
C LEU A 95 6.49 5.47 -17.45
N LEU A 96 6.55 6.62 -16.78
CA LEU A 96 6.70 7.93 -17.43
C LEU A 96 8.02 8.10 -18.18
N GLN A 97 9.08 7.45 -17.71
CA GLN A 97 10.40 7.51 -18.35
C GLN A 97 10.54 6.51 -19.51
N MET A 98 9.69 5.48 -19.58
CA MET A 98 9.84 4.43 -20.59
C MET A 98 9.76 4.89 -22.05
N PRO A 99 8.88 5.83 -22.45
CA PRO A 99 8.81 6.28 -23.84
C PRO A 99 10.14 6.86 -24.35
N ASP A 100 10.89 7.56 -23.51
CA ASP A 100 12.16 8.20 -23.88
C ASP A 100 13.34 7.21 -23.87
N LEU A 101 13.17 6.04 -23.24
CA LEU A 101 14.21 5.01 -23.10
C LEU A 101 14.06 3.85 -24.09
N LEU A 102 12.88 3.69 -24.70
CA LEU A 102 12.63 2.64 -25.67
C LEU A 102 13.05 3.08 -27.07
N GLU A 103 13.94 2.31 -27.69
CA GLU A 103 14.26 2.45 -29.12
C GLU A 103 13.07 2.03 -30.00
N ASP A 104 13.13 2.39 -31.28
CA ASP A 104 12.18 1.93 -32.27
C ASP A 104 12.06 0.41 -32.25
N SER A 105 10.82 -0.11 -32.19
CA SER A 105 10.51 -1.54 -32.03
C SER A 105 10.86 -2.17 -30.67
N GLY A 106 11.31 -1.37 -29.71
CA GLY A 106 11.52 -1.79 -28.32
C GLY A 106 10.24 -2.32 -27.68
N ARG A 107 10.36 -3.31 -26.79
CA ARG A 107 9.23 -3.94 -26.10
C ARG A 107 9.35 -3.78 -24.59
N LEU A 108 8.26 -3.32 -23.98
CA LEU A 108 8.10 -3.29 -22.52
C LEU A 108 7.29 -4.50 -22.07
N SER A 109 7.85 -5.31 -21.17
CA SER A 109 7.16 -6.41 -20.50
C SER A 109 7.15 -6.17 -19.00
N VAL A 110 5.97 -6.12 -18.38
CA VAL A 110 5.80 -5.84 -16.95
C VAL A 110 5.02 -6.98 -16.30
N ILE A 111 5.54 -7.48 -15.17
CA ILE A 111 4.88 -8.50 -14.34
C ILE A 111 4.44 -7.82 -13.05
N SER A 112 3.13 -7.82 -12.82
CA SER A 112 2.52 -7.27 -11.59
C SER A 112 2.03 -8.39 -10.68
N TYR A 113 2.19 -8.21 -9.38
CA TYR A 113 1.78 -9.20 -8.38
C TYR A 113 0.40 -8.91 -7.79
N HIS A 114 -0.03 -7.65 -7.77
CA HIS A 114 -1.34 -7.28 -7.26
C HIS A 114 -2.11 -6.33 -8.19
N SER A 115 -3.43 -6.31 -7.99
CA SER A 115 -4.39 -5.64 -8.88
C SER A 115 -4.17 -4.13 -9.02
N LEU A 116 -3.62 -3.48 -7.99
CA LEU A 116 -3.31 -2.05 -8.03
C LEU A 116 -2.19 -1.72 -9.03
N GLU A 117 -1.09 -2.48 -9.02
CA GLU A 117 0.01 -2.35 -9.99
C GLU A 117 -0.48 -2.62 -11.41
N ASP A 118 -1.14 -3.77 -11.60
CA ASP A 118 -1.64 -4.21 -12.91
C ASP A 118 -2.59 -3.18 -13.53
N ARG A 119 -3.49 -2.61 -12.73
CA ARG A 119 -4.41 -1.56 -13.19
C ARG A 119 -3.67 -0.31 -13.65
N LEU A 120 -2.65 0.13 -12.90
CA LEU A 120 -1.85 1.30 -13.24
C LEU A 120 -1.10 1.07 -14.56
N VAL A 121 -0.39 -0.07 -14.66
CA VAL A 121 0.38 -0.46 -15.84
C VAL A 121 -0.52 -0.58 -17.07
N LYS A 122 -1.64 -1.31 -16.97
CA LYS A 122 -2.59 -1.47 -18.08
C LYS A 122 -3.16 -0.15 -18.56
N ARG A 123 -3.48 0.77 -17.64
CA ARG A 123 -4.00 2.08 -18.02
C ARG A 123 -2.95 2.88 -18.77
N TYR A 124 -1.73 2.88 -18.27
CA TYR A 124 -0.63 3.58 -18.90
C TYR A 124 -0.34 3.04 -20.30
N ILE A 125 -0.20 1.71 -20.45
CA ILE A 125 0.07 1.08 -21.74
C ILE A 125 -1.07 1.34 -22.75
N ARG A 126 -2.33 1.37 -22.30
CA ARG A 126 -3.48 1.57 -23.18
C ARG A 126 -3.68 3.04 -23.62
N ALA A 127 -3.44 4.00 -22.73
CA ALA A 127 -3.89 5.37 -22.93
C ALA A 127 -2.79 6.44 -22.71
N GLY A 128 -1.59 6.05 -22.31
CA GLY A 128 -0.53 6.99 -21.91
C GLY A 128 -0.84 7.77 -20.63
N GLN A 129 -1.83 7.33 -19.84
CA GLN A 129 -2.35 8.07 -18.68
C GLN A 129 -2.15 7.28 -17.38
N LEU A 130 -1.69 7.98 -16.33
CA LEU A 130 -1.56 7.41 -14.97
C LEU A 130 -2.79 7.63 -14.09
N TYR A 131 -3.59 8.65 -14.40
CA TYR A 131 -4.74 9.07 -13.61
C TYR A 131 -6.05 8.80 -14.35
N ARG A 132 -7.18 9.04 -13.69
CA ARG A 132 -8.52 8.84 -14.24
C ARG A 132 -9.02 10.15 -14.82
#